data_AF-W4M415-F1
#
_entry.id   AF-W4M415-F1
#
_cell.length_a   1.000
_cell.length_b   1.000
_cell.length_c   1.000
_cell.angle_alpha   90.00
_cell.angle_beta   90.00
_cell.angle_gamma   90.00
#
_symmetry.space_group_name_H-M   'P 1'
#
loop_
_entity.id
_entity.type
_entity.pdbx_description
1 polymer ?
#
loop_
_entity_poly.entity_id
_entity_poly.type
_entity_poly.pdbx_seq_one_letter_code
_entity_poly.pdbx_strand_id
1 'polypeptide(L)' 'MPVPYQYDPNENMVLRTVYLPKPLDDRLRHMAFETQVSKNEMMRRLLHVGLEHYPEFTTDDVSAGLGKPIG' A
#
# COMPACT_ATOMS: atom_id res chain seq x y z
N MET A 1 -5.44 -10.83 16.29
CA MET A 1 -6.38 -10.12 15.41
C MET A 1 -5.55 -9.08 14.66
N PRO A 2 -5.56 -9.02 13.31
CA PRO A 2 -4.81 -7.99 12.62
C PRO A 2 -5.39 -6.63 12.99
N VAL A 3 -4.52 -5.68 13.33
CA VAL A 3 -4.92 -4.29 13.53
C VAL A 3 -5.32 -3.72 12.17
N PRO A 4 -6.53 -3.13 12.01
CA PRO A 4 -6.87 -2.45 10.78
C PRO A 4 -5.89 -1.29 10.60
N TYR A 5 -5.31 -1.16 9.39
CA TYR A 5 -4.42 -0.04 9.08
C TYR A 5 -5.22 1.26 9.21
N GLN A 6 -5.05 1.96 10.33
CA GLN A 6 -5.63 3.27 10.54
C GLN A 6 -4.74 4.28 9.82
N TYR A 7 -5.31 4.92 8.81
CA TYR A 7 -4.70 6.07 8.16
C TYR A 7 -4.49 7.18 9.21
N ASP A 8 -3.25 7.40 9.64
CA ASP A 8 -2.89 8.61 10.38
C ASP A 8 -2.59 9.72 9.36
N PRO A 9 -3.43 10.76 9.27
CA PRO A 9 -3.18 11.89 8.36
C PRO A 9 -1.88 12.65 8.67
N ASN A 10 -1.27 12.41 9.83
CA ASN A 10 0.00 13.01 10.24
C ASN A 10 1.21 12.12 9.93
N GLU A 11 1.01 10.86 9.51
CA GLU A 11 2.10 10.00 9.06
C GLU A 11 2.51 10.33 7.63
N ASN A 12 3.83 10.35 7.40
CA ASN A 12 4.37 10.69 6.09
C ASN A 12 4.10 9.57 5.09
N MET A 13 3.44 9.91 3.98
CA MET A 13 3.31 9.02 2.83
C MET A 13 4.68 8.79 2.19
N VAL A 14 4.99 7.54 1.87
CA VAL A 14 6.24 7.19 1.16
C VAL A 14 5.96 6.98 -0.33
N LEU A 15 6.74 7.65 -1.19
CA LEU A 15 6.71 7.41 -2.63
C LEU A 15 7.59 6.21 -2.98
N ARG A 16 7.02 5.23 -3.68
CA ARG A 16 7.73 4.05 -4.18
C ARG A 16 7.45 3.85 -5.66
N THR A 17 8.48 3.50 -6.42
CA THR A 17 8.37 3.08 -7.81
C THR A 17 8.37 1.56 -7.86
N VAL A 18 7.41 0.98 -8.58
CA VAL A 18 7.30 -0.47 -8.78
C VAL A 18 7.27 -0.77 -10.27
N TYR A 19 7.91 -1.87 -10.67
CA TYR A 19 7.80 -2.40 -12.02
C TYR A 19 6.59 -3.33 -12.10
N LEU A 20 5.67 -3.04 -13.02
CA LEU A 20 4.48 -3.86 -13.27
C LEU A 20 4.47 -4.36 -14.70
N PRO A 21 4.00 -5.60 -14.95
CA PRO A 21 3.65 -6.02 -16.30
C PRO A 21 2.66 -5.04 -16.93
N LYS A 22 2.90 -4.64 -18.19
CA LYS A 22 2.03 -3.70 -18.92
C LYS A 22 0.54 -4.04 -18.84
N PRO A 23 0.10 -5.31 -19.03
CA PRO A 23 -1.32 -5.65 -18.95
C PRO A 23 -1.93 -5.39 -17.56
N LEU A 24 -1.13 -5.55 -16.49
CA LEU A 24 -1.57 -5.28 -15.13
C LEU A 24 -1.74 -3.78 -14.88
N ASP A 25 -0.80 -2.96 -15.38
CA ASP A 25 -0.91 -1.50 -15.30
C ASP A 25 -2.10 -0.94 -16.08
N ASP A 26 -2.37 -1.50 -17.26
CA ASP A 26 -3.53 -1.15 -18.09
C ASP A 26 -4.85 -1.48 -17.35
N ARG A 27 -4.93 -2.66 -16.71
CA ARG A 27 -6.07 -3.04 -15.86
C ARG A 27 -6.23 -2.10 -14.66
N LEU A 28 -5.13 -1.76 -13.98
CA LEU A 28 -5.13 -0.82 -12.87
C LEU A 28 -5.65 0.56 -13.30
N ARG A 29 -5.24 1.04 -14.49
CA ARG A 29 -5.72 2.29 -15.06
C ARG A 29 -7.23 2.27 -15.32
N HIS A 30 -7.75 1.19 -15.91
CA HIS A 30 -9.19 1.07 -16.17
C HIS A 30 -9.99 1.08 -14.86
N MET A 31 -9.59 0.29 -13.86
CA MET A 31 -10.26 0.28 -12.56
C MET A 31 -10.27 1.66 -11.90
N ALA A 32 -9.13 2.38 -11.93
CA ALA A 32 -9.03 3.72 -11.38
C ALA A 32 -9.96 4.72 -12.11
N PHE A 33 -10.05 4.60 -13.44
CA PHE A 33 -10.95 5.42 -14.26
C PHE A 33 -12.43 5.13 -13.95
N GLU A 34 -12.84 3.87 -13.92
CA GLU A 34 -14.22 3.46 -13.64
C GLU A 34 -14.68 3.91 -12.24
N THR A 35 -13.78 3.88 -11.27
CA THR A 35 -14.08 4.24 -9.88
C THR A 35 -13.81 5.70 -9.54
N GLN A 36 -13.39 6.51 -10.52
CA GLN A 36 -13.09 7.95 -10.36
C GLN A 36 -12.10 8.25 -9.23
N VAL A 37 -11.06 7.40 -9.09
CA VAL A 37 -9.96 7.63 -8.14
C VAL A 37 -8.61 7.65 -8.86
N SER A 38 -7.58 8.18 -8.19
CA SER A 38 -6.22 8.11 -8.73
C SER A 38 -5.70 6.66 -8.79
N LYS A 39 -4.76 6.36 -9.69
CA LYS A 39 -4.09 5.04 -9.71
C LYS A 39 -3.42 4.72 -8.36
N ASN A 40 -2.85 5.72 -7.69
CA ASN A 40 -2.22 5.56 -6.38
C ASN A 40 -3.23 5.17 -5.31
N GLU A 41 -4.42 5.78 -5.34
CA GLU A 41 -5.51 5.42 -4.44
C GLU A 41 -6.01 4.00 -4.70
N MET A 42 -6.18 3.63 -5.97
CA MET A 42 -6.54 2.26 -6.34
C MET A 42 -5.48 1.24 -5.86
N MET A 43 -4.19 1.54 -6.02
CA MET A 43 -3.11 0.67 -5.52
C MET A 43 -3.19 0.48 -4.00
N ARG A 44 -3.40 1.55 -3.23
CA ARG A 44 -3.55 1.44 -1.77
C ARG A 44 -4.72 0.55 -1.38
N ARG A 45 -5.89 0.72 -2.02
CA ARG A 45 -7.07 -0.12 -1.76
C ARG A 45 -6.79 -1.60 -2.04
N LEU A 46 -6.17 -1.89 -3.18
CA LEU A 46 -5.82 -3.27 -3.55
C LEU A 46 -4.79 -3.88 -2.60
N LEU A 47 -3.82 -3.09 -2.14
CA LEU A 47 -2.86 -3.54 -1.12
C LEU A 47 -3.53 -3.83 0.22
N HIS A 48 -4.47 -2.98 0.67
CA HIS A 48 -5.23 -3.24 1.90
C HIS A 48 -6.03 -4.55 1.80
N VAL A 49 -6.80 -4.73 0.72
CA VAL A 49 -7.57 -5.96 0.51
C VAL A 49 -6.65 -7.18 0.43
N GLY A 50 -5.49 -7.05 -0.22
CA GLY A 50 -4.48 -8.12 -0.29
C GLY A 50 -3.95 -8.50 1.08
N LEU A 51 -3.55 -7.53 1.90
CA LEU A 51 -3.01 -7.79 3.25
C LEU A 51 -4.07 -8.37 4.20
N GLU A 52 -5.33 -7.96 4.08
CA GLU A 52 -6.44 -8.56 4.84
C GLU A 52 -6.72 -10.00 4.41
N HIS A 53 -6.56 -10.29 3.11
CA HIS A 53 -6.77 -11.63 2.56
C HIS A 53 -5.62 -12.59 2.87
N TYR A 54 -4.39 -12.08 3.02
CA TYR A 54 -3.17 -12.84 3.28
C TYR A 54 -2.51 -12.36 4.61
N PRO A 55 -3.08 -12.73 5.77
CA PRO A 55 -2.64 -12.24 7.08
C PRO A 55 -1.21 -12.70 7.46
N GLU A 56 -0.64 -13.69 6.77
CA GLU A 56 0.76 -14.05 6.92
C GLU A 56 1.73 -12.90 6.55
N PHE A 57 1.27 -11.89 5.82
CA PHE A 57 2.04 -10.69 5.47
C PHE A 57 1.72 -9.47 6.36
N THR A 58 0.80 -9.59 7.32
CA THR A 58 0.55 -8.55 8.33
C THR A 58 1.49 -8.74 9.51
N THR A 59 2.80 -8.54 9.30
CA THR A 59 3.78 -8.61 10.37
C THR A 59 3.76 -7.34 11.22
N ASP A 60 3.73 -7.49 12.54
CA ASP A 60 3.86 -6.44 13.57
C ASP A 60 5.26 -5.74 13.58
N ASP A 61 6.04 -5.87 12.51
CA ASP A 61 7.46 -5.44 12.42
C ASP A 61 7.65 -4.03 11.83
N VAL A 62 6.61 -3.20 11.76
CA VAL A 62 6.74 -1.81 11.28
C VAL A 62 7.42 -0.91 12.33
N SER A 63 7.51 -1.34 13.59
CA SER A 63 8.12 -0.56 14.69
C SER A 63 9.65 -0.53 14.72
N ALA A 64 10.36 -1.32 13.89
CA ALA A 64 11.82 -1.44 13.95
C ALA A 64 12.60 -0.59 12.91
N GLY A 65 11.92 0.14 12.02
CA GLY A 65 12.53 0.70 10.80
C GLY A 65 12.97 2.17 10.82
N LEU A 66 12.70 2.94 11.87
CA LEU A 66 13.21 4.32 11.98
C LEU A 66 14.62 4.28 12.58
N GLY A 67 15.60 4.47 11.70
CA GLY A 67 17.03 4.30 11.92
C GLY A 67 17.53 4.86 13.26
N LYS A 68 18.28 4.02 13.98
CA LYS A 68 19.24 4.53 14.96
C LYS A 68 20.25 5.42 14.21
N PRO A 69 20.60 6.61 14.73
CA PRO A 69 21.73 7.35 14.20
C PRO A 69 22.97 6.47 14.36
N ILE A 70 23.59 6.14 13.22
CA ILE A 70 24.99 5.76 13.16
C ILE A 70 25.77 7.00 13.61
N GLY A 71 26.58 6.81 14.66
CA GLY A 71 27.17 7.87 15.47
C GLY A 71 28.18 8.78 14.76
#